data_AF-A0A969PDZ9-F1
#
_entry.id   AF-A0A969PDZ9-F1
#
_cell.length_a   1.000
_cell.length_b   1.000
_cell.length_c   1.000
_cell.angle_alpha   90.00
_cell.angle_beta   90.00
_cell.angle_gamma   90.00
#
_symmetry.space_group_name_H-M   'P 1'
#
loop_
_entity.id
_entity.type
_entity.pdbx_description
1 polymer ?
#
loop_
_entity_poly.entity_id
_entity_poly.type
_entity_poly.pdbx_seq_one_letter_code
_entity_poly.pdbx_strand_id
1 'polypeptide(L)'
;MKTWQKDLHRINISNSFAQAEDPYTLLMEKLTPIRSSLVEHSVYKALTDVMALRTFMESHIFAVWDFMSLLKTLQKQLTSVDIPWLPPTDSLSARLVNDIVLAEESDEVAPEVYTSHYDLYLAAMEEIGADTLSNKSFIDTLRQGYPPKQALSQLNIPQSTKDFVLFTLETTTKSTHEVAAAFLLGREDIIPAMFGQILSHLESSDVYACDSLRLYLDRHCFLDEEQHSPMGRKLLKNLCGNDPLKWEQAFNSACDALKYRHSLWNDVARSIQKRRKSEEQKSGVS
;
A
#
# COMPACT_ATOMS: atom_id res chain seq x y z
N MET A 1 19.37 -12.10 74.10
CA MET A 1 19.09 -10.85 74.83
C MET A 1 19.75 -9.72 74.03
N LYS A 2 18.94 -8.87 73.36
CA LYS A 2 19.31 -7.60 72.68
C LYS A 2 20.19 -7.75 71.41
N THR A 3 19.99 -7.08 70.27
CA THR A 3 19.13 -5.93 69.88
C THR A 3 19.10 -5.82 68.35
N TRP A 4 17.95 -5.35 67.84
CA TRP A 4 17.74 -4.87 66.47
C TRP A 4 18.22 -3.42 66.31
N GLN A 5 18.91 -3.11 65.20
CA GLN A 5 19.00 -1.78 64.56
C GLN A 5 19.59 -2.01 63.15
N LYS A 6 18.75 -2.02 62.10
CA LYS A 6 18.50 -0.89 61.18
C LYS A 6 19.78 -0.16 60.77
N ASP A 7 20.22 -0.40 59.53
CA ASP A 7 20.67 0.69 58.66
C ASP A 7 20.37 0.38 57.20
N LEU A 8 19.57 1.29 56.63
CA LEU A 8 19.22 1.40 55.23
C LEU A 8 20.46 1.83 54.44
N HIS A 9 20.94 1.00 53.52
CA HIS A 9 21.85 1.45 52.47
C HIS A 9 21.15 1.39 51.12
N ARG A 10 20.65 2.57 50.74
CA ARG A 10 20.53 3.12 49.39
C ARG A 10 20.39 2.08 48.28
N ILE A 11 19.14 1.76 47.95
CA ILE A 11 18.78 1.41 46.58
C ILE A 11 19.09 2.66 45.75
N ASN A 12 20.11 2.55 44.91
CA ASN A 12 20.47 3.55 43.95
C ASN A 12 19.39 3.56 42.86
N ILE A 13 18.28 4.27 43.10
CA ILE A 13 17.34 4.67 42.05
C ILE A 13 18.03 5.81 41.30
N SER A 14 19.05 5.48 40.52
CA SER A 14 19.55 6.36 39.49
C SER A 14 18.54 6.26 38.34
N ASN A 15 17.71 7.30 38.24
CA ASN A 15 16.95 7.74 37.08
C ASN A 15 17.08 6.83 35.86
N SER A 16 15.99 6.14 35.52
CA SER A 16 15.76 5.67 34.16
C SER A 16 16.04 6.83 33.22
N PHE A 17 17.09 6.71 32.41
CA PHE A 17 17.21 7.50 31.20
C PHE A 17 15.90 7.28 30.44
N ALA A 18 15.05 8.30 30.38
CA ALA A 18 14.07 8.39 29.31
C ALA A 18 14.91 8.42 28.02
N GLN A 19 15.12 7.24 27.43
CA GLN A 19 15.61 7.18 26.05
C GLN A 19 14.64 8.04 25.25
N ALA A 20 15.15 9.06 24.58
CA ALA A 20 14.36 9.81 23.63
C ALA A 20 13.64 8.78 22.74
N GLU A 21 12.31 8.83 22.72
CA GLU A 21 11.51 7.85 21.98
C GLU A 21 11.98 7.80 20.53
N ASP A 22 12.19 6.59 20.03
CA ASP A 22 12.59 6.33 18.66
C ASP A 22 11.66 7.10 17.70
N PRO A 23 12.16 8.05 16.87
CA PRO A 23 11.31 8.89 16.02
C PRO A 23 10.40 8.09 15.10
N TYR A 24 10.84 6.89 14.68
CA TYR A 24 9.99 5.97 13.94
C TYR A 24 8.78 5.49 14.74
N THR A 25 8.97 5.13 16.01
CA THR A 25 7.88 4.68 16.89
C THR A 25 6.86 5.80 17.08
N LEU A 26 7.31 7.03 17.35
CA LEU A 26 6.45 8.21 17.43
C LEU A 26 5.67 8.48 16.14
N LEU A 27 6.33 8.32 14.99
CA LEU A 27 5.68 8.47 13.68
C LEU A 27 4.58 7.41 13.52
N MET A 28 4.85 6.15 13.85
CA MET A 28 3.88 5.06 13.75
C MET A 28 2.68 5.28 14.67
N GLU A 29 2.91 5.69 15.91
CA GLU A 29 1.83 6.01 16.86
C GLU A 29 0.89 7.09 16.33
N LYS A 30 1.45 8.14 15.69
CA LYS A 30 0.64 9.19 15.06
C LYS A 30 -0.16 8.69 13.84
N LEU A 31 0.34 7.69 13.12
CA LEU A 31 -0.36 7.09 11.97
C LEU A 31 -1.41 6.05 12.40
N THR A 32 -1.31 5.48 13.60
CA THR A 32 -2.23 4.43 14.08
C THR A 32 -3.70 4.75 13.88
N PRO A 33 -4.24 5.93 14.24
CA PRO A 33 -5.67 6.19 14.11
C PRO A 33 -6.22 6.03 12.68
N ILE A 34 -5.50 6.56 11.67
CA ILE A 34 -5.92 6.46 10.27
C ILE A 34 -5.65 5.08 9.68
N ARG A 35 -4.58 4.39 10.12
CA ARG A 35 -4.31 3.00 9.74
C ARG A 35 -5.43 2.08 10.23
N SER A 36 -5.84 2.21 11.49
CA SER A 36 -6.96 1.44 12.05
C SER A 36 -8.27 1.72 11.30
N SER A 37 -8.58 2.98 10.99
CA SER A 37 -9.82 3.30 10.25
C SER A 37 -9.85 2.72 8.83
N LEU A 38 -8.68 2.56 8.20
CA LEU A 38 -8.54 1.88 6.90
C LEU A 38 -8.68 0.36 6.98
N VAL A 39 -8.12 -0.26 8.02
CA VAL A 39 -8.23 -1.71 8.25
C VAL A 39 -9.66 -2.10 8.66
N GLU A 40 -10.36 -1.23 9.39
CA GLU A 40 -11.74 -1.47 9.83
C GLU A 40 -12.79 -0.90 8.85
N HIS A 41 -12.36 -0.45 7.67
CA HIS A 41 -13.20 0.28 6.74
C HIS A 41 -14.43 -0.54 6.29
N SER A 42 -15.58 0.12 6.14
CA SER A 42 -16.86 -0.52 5.82
C SER A 42 -16.92 -1.16 4.42
N VAL A 43 -15.96 -0.83 3.55
CA VAL A 43 -15.88 -1.39 2.19
C VAL A 43 -15.74 -2.91 2.20
N TYR A 44 -14.98 -3.48 3.14
CA TYR A 44 -14.77 -4.94 3.20
C TYR A 44 -16.08 -5.68 3.48
N LYS A 45 -16.92 -5.14 4.37
CA LYS A 45 -18.26 -5.66 4.66
C LYS A 45 -19.21 -5.56 3.47
N ALA A 46 -18.90 -4.72 2.48
CA ALA A 46 -19.69 -4.60 1.26
C ALA A 46 -19.31 -5.65 0.21
N LEU A 47 -18.15 -6.30 0.30
CA LEU A 47 -17.64 -7.31 -0.64
C LEU A 47 -18.29 -8.68 -0.41
N THR A 48 -19.61 -8.77 -0.64
CA THR A 48 -20.40 -9.98 -0.35
C THR A 48 -20.83 -10.75 -1.60
N ASP A 49 -20.57 -10.20 -2.80
CA ASP A 49 -20.98 -10.78 -4.08
C ASP A 49 -19.98 -10.41 -5.19
N VAL A 50 -20.06 -11.12 -6.32
CA VAL A 50 -19.18 -10.91 -7.48
C VAL A 50 -19.28 -9.47 -8.02
N MET A 51 -20.45 -8.84 -8.00
CA MET A 51 -20.63 -7.48 -8.51
C MET A 51 -19.92 -6.44 -7.64
N ALA A 52 -19.99 -6.59 -6.31
CA ALA A 52 -19.27 -5.76 -5.37
C ALA A 52 -17.76 -5.91 -5.56
N LEU A 53 -17.28 -7.15 -5.75
CA LEU A 53 -15.88 -7.43 -6.03
C LEU A 53 -15.43 -6.80 -7.35
N ARG A 54 -16.18 -6.97 -8.45
CA ARG A 54 -15.89 -6.31 -9.73
C ARG A 54 -15.75 -4.79 -9.56
N THR A 55 -16.70 -4.17 -8.88
CA THR A 55 -16.72 -2.72 -8.65
C THR A 55 -15.53 -2.25 -7.84
N PHE A 56 -15.09 -3.05 -6.86
CA PHE A 56 -13.87 -2.80 -6.10
C PHE A 56 -12.63 -2.86 -7.00
N MET A 57 -12.49 -3.94 -7.78
CA MET A 57 -11.31 -4.17 -8.63
C MET A 57 -11.19 -3.13 -9.75
N GLU A 58 -12.31 -2.71 -10.35
CA GLU A 58 -12.40 -1.67 -11.38
C GLU A 58 -11.78 -0.33 -10.93
N SER A 59 -11.84 -0.03 -9.62
CA SER A 59 -11.18 1.15 -9.05
C SER A 59 -9.77 0.84 -8.53
N HIS A 60 -9.57 -0.32 -7.91
CA HIS A 60 -8.32 -0.69 -7.25
C HIS A 60 -7.18 -0.96 -8.22
N ILE A 61 -7.44 -1.42 -9.45
CA ILE A 61 -6.41 -1.66 -10.48
C ILE A 61 -5.53 -0.42 -10.75
N PHE A 62 -6.07 0.78 -10.60
CA PHE A 62 -5.30 2.02 -10.73
C PHE A 62 -4.32 2.23 -9.58
N ALA A 63 -4.67 1.79 -8.37
CA ALA A 63 -3.78 1.77 -7.21
C ALA A 63 -2.71 0.67 -7.36
N VAL A 64 -3.05 -0.48 -7.94
CA VAL A 64 -2.06 -1.53 -8.26
C VAL A 64 -1.03 -0.97 -9.26
N TRP A 65 -1.47 -0.25 -10.28
CA TRP A 65 -0.59 0.39 -11.25
C TRP A 65 0.27 1.52 -10.65
N ASP A 66 -0.33 2.46 -9.91
CA ASP A 66 0.40 3.64 -9.43
C ASP A 66 1.41 3.31 -8.32
N PHE A 67 1.25 2.18 -7.63
CA PHE A 67 2.20 1.64 -6.67
C PHE A 67 3.60 1.53 -7.29
N MET A 68 3.67 1.02 -8.52
CA MET A 68 4.93 0.89 -9.26
C MET A 68 5.61 2.25 -9.49
N SER A 69 4.88 3.36 -9.56
CA SER A 69 5.48 4.68 -9.74
C SER A 69 6.30 5.11 -8.51
N LEU A 70 5.82 4.82 -7.31
CA LEU A 70 6.59 5.05 -6.07
C LEU A 70 7.79 4.11 -6.01
N LEU A 71 7.59 2.82 -6.30
CA LEU A 71 8.66 1.81 -6.27
C LEU A 71 9.78 2.14 -7.26
N LYS A 72 9.44 2.50 -8.50
CA LYS A 72 10.43 2.92 -9.52
C LYS A 72 11.13 4.20 -9.16
N THR A 73 10.46 5.13 -8.49
CA THR A 73 11.11 6.34 -7.96
C THR A 73 12.15 5.98 -6.91
N LEU A 74 11.82 5.10 -5.97
CA LEU A 74 12.77 4.59 -4.97
C LEU A 74 13.91 3.80 -5.61
N GLN A 75 13.63 2.97 -6.62
CA GLN A 75 14.66 2.23 -7.36
C GLN A 75 15.66 3.20 -7.98
N LYS A 76 15.19 4.25 -8.65
CA LYS A 76 16.05 5.28 -9.23
C LYS A 76 16.87 6.04 -8.19
N GLN A 77 16.30 6.31 -7.02
CA GLN A 77 16.93 7.14 -5.99
C GLN A 77 17.88 6.36 -5.05
N LEU A 78 17.64 5.05 -4.86
CA LEU A 78 18.35 4.22 -3.88
C LEU A 78 19.22 3.13 -4.48
N THR A 79 19.10 2.88 -5.79
CA THR A 79 19.88 1.86 -6.52
C THR A 79 20.68 2.51 -7.65
N SER A 80 20.79 1.85 -8.80
CA SER A 80 21.32 2.42 -10.03
C SER A 80 20.57 1.81 -11.21
N VAL A 81 20.02 2.69 -12.06
CA VAL A 81 19.44 2.32 -13.36
C VAL A 81 20.09 3.10 -14.52
N ASP A 82 21.13 3.87 -14.21
CA ASP A 82 21.83 4.76 -15.13
C ASP A 82 23.13 4.13 -15.67
N ILE A 83 23.62 4.65 -16.79
CA ILE A 83 24.87 4.24 -17.43
C ILE A 83 25.82 5.46 -17.50
N PRO A 84 27.07 5.36 -17.00
CA PRO A 84 27.70 4.17 -16.41
C PRO A 84 27.13 3.81 -15.04
N TRP A 85 27.10 2.51 -14.74
CA TRP A 85 26.65 1.99 -13.45
C TRP A 85 27.58 2.45 -12.32
N LEU A 86 27.00 2.83 -11.19
CA LEU A 86 27.69 3.13 -9.94
C LEU A 86 27.11 2.27 -8.80
N PRO A 87 27.95 1.80 -7.87
CA PRO A 87 27.48 1.02 -6.73
C PRO A 87 26.58 1.88 -5.80
N PRO A 88 25.50 1.32 -5.24
CA PRO A 88 24.62 2.04 -4.32
C PRO A 88 25.35 2.41 -3.02
N THR A 89 25.00 3.57 -2.44
CA THR A 89 25.60 4.08 -1.20
C THR A 89 25.08 3.35 0.05
N ASP A 90 23.84 2.85 0.01
CA ASP A 90 23.26 1.98 1.03
C ASP A 90 22.84 0.65 0.40
N SER A 91 23.68 -0.37 0.55
CA SER A 91 23.42 -1.69 -0.03
C SER A 91 22.18 -2.37 0.56
N LEU A 92 21.78 -2.04 1.79
CA LEU A 92 20.59 -2.63 2.41
C LEU A 92 19.31 -2.03 1.82
N SER A 93 19.27 -0.70 1.67
CA SER A 93 18.15 -0.04 0.98
C SER A 93 18.05 -0.48 -0.47
N ALA A 94 19.20 -0.62 -1.15
CA ALA A 94 19.22 -1.10 -2.52
C ALA A 94 18.72 -2.56 -2.65
N ARG A 95 19.10 -3.43 -1.71
CA ARG A 95 18.60 -4.80 -1.64
C ARG A 95 17.09 -4.85 -1.46
N LEU A 96 16.55 -4.13 -0.45
CA LEU A 96 15.11 -4.08 -0.19
C LEU A 96 14.32 -3.66 -1.44
N VAL A 97 14.73 -2.56 -2.06
CA VAL A 97 14.00 -2.02 -3.21
C VAL A 97 14.07 -2.96 -4.40
N ASN A 98 15.22 -3.59 -4.67
CA ASN A 98 15.34 -4.54 -5.78
C ASN A 98 14.57 -5.84 -5.52
N ASP A 99 14.51 -6.33 -4.27
CA ASP A 99 13.70 -7.50 -3.92
C ASP A 99 12.21 -7.23 -4.16
N ILE A 100 11.72 -6.07 -3.74
CA ILE A 100 10.33 -5.69 -4.00
C ILE A 100 10.09 -5.47 -5.50
N VAL A 101 11.04 -4.88 -6.23
CA VAL A 101 10.91 -4.75 -7.70
C VAL A 101 10.81 -6.12 -8.37
N LEU A 102 11.63 -7.09 -7.97
CA LEU A 102 11.57 -8.45 -8.52
C LEU A 102 10.20 -9.08 -8.26
N ALA A 103 9.69 -8.97 -7.03
CA ALA A 103 8.38 -9.50 -6.65
C ALA A 103 7.21 -8.81 -7.35
N GLU A 104 7.27 -7.50 -7.59
CA GLU A 104 6.12 -6.76 -8.10
C GLU A 104 6.08 -6.68 -9.64
N GLU A 105 7.25 -6.60 -10.28
CA GLU A 105 7.37 -6.40 -11.73
C GLU A 105 7.50 -7.72 -12.51
N SER A 106 8.07 -8.75 -11.89
CA SER A 106 8.40 -10.01 -12.57
C SER A 106 8.39 -11.20 -11.61
N ASP A 107 7.31 -11.33 -10.85
CA ASP A 107 7.16 -12.40 -9.87
C ASP A 107 7.18 -13.78 -10.53
N GLU A 108 7.76 -14.77 -9.85
CA GLU A 108 7.66 -16.17 -10.22
C GLU A 108 6.47 -16.81 -9.49
N VAL A 109 5.29 -16.79 -10.14
CA VAL A 109 4.04 -17.29 -9.54
C VAL A 109 3.90 -18.81 -9.60
N ALA A 110 4.66 -19.45 -10.48
CA ALA A 110 4.88 -20.89 -10.56
C ALA A 110 6.25 -21.13 -11.22
N PRO A 111 6.85 -22.33 -11.12
CA PRO A 111 8.16 -22.59 -11.72
C PRO A 111 8.23 -22.16 -13.19
N GLU A 112 9.16 -21.24 -13.49
CA GLU A 112 9.38 -20.63 -14.82
C GLU A 112 8.20 -19.83 -15.40
N VAL A 113 7.21 -19.48 -14.57
CA VAL A 113 6.06 -18.64 -14.95
C VAL A 113 6.21 -17.27 -14.29
N TYR A 114 6.58 -16.28 -15.07
CA TYR A 114 6.84 -14.92 -14.61
C TYR A 114 5.72 -13.95 -15.00
N THR A 115 5.25 -13.14 -14.05
CA THR A 115 4.23 -12.11 -14.30
C THR A 115 4.40 -10.93 -13.35
N SER A 116 3.99 -9.74 -13.77
CA SER A 116 3.84 -8.62 -12.83
C SER A 116 2.60 -8.83 -11.95
N HIS A 117 2.62 -8.27 -10.73
CA HIS A 117 1.44 -8.24 -9.87
C HIS A 117 0.29 -7.44 -10.50
N TYR A 118 0.60 -6.46 -11.35
CA TYR A 118 -0.39 -5.74 -12.14
C TYR A 118 -1.11 -6.65 -13.16
N ASP A 119 -0.35 -7.44 -13.91
CA ASP A 119 -0.92 -8.39 -14.89
C ASP A 119 -1.66 -9.54 -14.20
N LEU A 120 -1.16 -10.01 -13.05
CA LEU A 120 -1.85 -10.99 -12.21
C LEU A 120 -3.20 -10.45 -11.71
N TYR A 121 -3.26 -9.18 -11.30
CA TYR A 121 -4.52 -8.55 -10.89
C TYR A 121 -5.49 -8.37 -12.07
N LEU A 122 -4.98 -8.04 -13.27
CA LEU A 122 -5.81 -7.99 -14.48
C LEU A 122 -6.38 -9.36 -14.85
N ALA A 123 -5.58 -10.44 -14.74
CA ALA A 123 -6.07 -11.79 -14.97
C ALA A 123 -7.22 -12.14 -14.00
N ALA A 124 -7.06 -11.77 -12.72
CA ALA A 124 -8.13 -11.91 -11.71
C ALA A 124 -9.38 -11.09 -12.04
N MET A 125 -9.23 -9.88 -12.58
CA MET A 125 -10.36 -9.07 -13.06
C MET A 125 -11.09 -9.77 -14.20
N GLU A 126 -10.35 -10.32 -15.17
CA GLU A 126 -10.92 -11.01 -16.33
C GLU A 126 -11.65 -12.31 -15.94
N GLU A 127 -11.08 -13.09 -15.01
CA GLU A 127 -11.66 -14.33 -14.49
C GLU A 127 -13.07 -14.11 -13.91
N ILE A 128 -13.26 -13.01 -13.16
CA ILE A 128 -14.57 -12.67 -12.61
C ILE A 128 -15.41 -11.80 -13.54
N GLY A 129 -14.92 -11.37 -14.71
CA GLY A 129 -15.63 -10.49 -15.64
C GLY A 129 -15.81 -9.04 -15.14
N ALA A 130 -14.82 -8.50 -14.44
CA ALA A 130 -14.74 -7.07 -14.12
C ALA A 130 -14.35 -6.24 -15.37
N ASP A 131 -14.81 -4.99 -15.45
CA ASP A 131 -14.48 -4.12 -16.59
C ASP A 131 -13.01 -3.66 -16.54
N THR A 132 -12.22 -4.08 -17.52
CA THR A 132 -10.82 -3.67 -17.67
C THR A 132 -10.62 -2.57 -18.72
N LEU A 133 -11.66 -2.16 -19.45
CA LEU A 133 -11.54 -1.25 -20.59
C LEU A 133 -11.01 0.13 -20.20
N SER A 134 -11.50 0.69 -19.09
CA SER A 134 -11.03 2.00 -18.60
C SER A 134 -9.53 1.97 -18.26
N ASN A 135 -9.07 0.88 -17.65
CA ASN A 135 -7.67 0.72 -17.29
C ASN A 135 -6.79 0.42 -18.52
N LYS A 136 -7.23 -0.43 -19.45
CA LYS A 136 -6.54 -0.68 -20.72
C LYS A 136 -6.40 0.61 -21.55
N SER A 137 -7.48 1.38 -21.68
CA SER A 137 -7.46 2.69 -22.36
C SER A 137 -6.52 3.68 -21.69
N PHE A 138 -6.44 3.68 -20.36
CA PHE A 138 -5.49 4.49 -19.60
C PHE A 138 -4.05 4.13 -19.99
N ILE A 139 -3.67 2.84 -19.89
CA ILE A 139 -2.32 2.37 -20.24
C ILE A 139 -1.97 2.66 -21.70
N ASP A 140 -2.90 2.43 -22.63
CA ASP A 140 -2.65 2.69 -24.05
C ASP A 140 -2.44 4.18 -24.33
N THR A 141 -3.12 5.06 -23.58
CA THR A 141 -2.92 6.50 -23.67
C THR A 141 -1.54 6.91 -23.13
N LEU A 142 -1.08 6.29 -22.05
CA LEU A 142 0.29 6.48 -21.54
C LEU A 142 1.35 5.99 -22.53
N ARG A 143 1.13 4.84 -23.16
CA ARG A 143 2.03 4.27 -24.20
C ARG A 143 2.16 5.17 -25.42
N GLN A 144 1.12 5.96 -25.73
CA GLN A 144 1.16 7.00 -26.77
C GLN A 144 1.93 8.27 -26.34
N GLY A 145 2.42 8.34 -25.10
CA GLY A 145 3.21 9.45 -24.58
C GLY A 145 2.39 10.58 -23.97
N TYR A 146 1.07 10.42 -23.80
CA TYR A 146 0.25 11.42 -23.12
C TYR A 146 0.49 11.38 -21.59
N PRO A 147 0.44 12.54 -20.91
CA PRO A 147 0.66 12.60 -19.48
C PRO A 147 -0.49 11.95 -18.69
N PRO A 148 -0.23 11.34 -17.52
CA PRO A 148 -1.26 10.65 -16.73
C PRO A 148 -2.49 11.49 -16.41
N LYS A 149 -2.31 12.79 -16.12
CA LYS A 149 -3.44 13.71 -15.88
C LYS A 149 -4.38 13.82 -17.07
N GLN A 150 -3.84 13.86 -18.29
CA GLN A 150 -4.65 13.87 -19.50
C GLN A 150 -5.35 12.52 -19.71
N ALA A 151 -4.61 11.42 -19.57
CA ALA A 151 -5.15 10.07 -19.71
C ALA A 151 -6.34 9.83 -18.73
N LEU A 152 -6.18 10.18 -17.45
CA LEU A 152 -7.25 10.06 -16.44
C LEU A 152 -8.46 10.97 -16.71
N SER A 153 -8.24 12.15 -17.29
CA SER A 153 -9.33 13.10 -17.55
C SER A 153 -10.37 12.57 -18.54
N GLN A 154 -9.94 11.69 -19.46
CA GLN A 154 -10.79 11.10 -20.50
C GLN A 154 -11.62 9.91 -20.01
N LEU A 155 -11.27 9.34 -18.86
CA LEU A 155 -11.92 8.14 -18.33
C LEU A 155 -13.17 8.49 -17.52
N ASN A 156 -14.20 7.66 -17.65
CA ASN A 156 -15.41 7.71 -16.83
C ASN A 156 -15.26 6.83 -15.58
N ILE A 157 -14.32 7.18 -14.71
CA ILE A 157 -14.04 6.50 -13.42
C ILE A 157 -14.27 7.47 -12.24
N PRO A 158 -14.44 6.97 -11.00
CA PRO A 158 -14.62 7.82 -9.83
C PRO A 158 -13.51 8.87 -9.66
N GLN A 159 -13.88 10.05 -9.17
CA GLN A 159 -12.93 11.16 -9.00
C GLN A 159 -11.84 10.81 -7.98
N SER A 160 -12.19 10.15 -6.86
CA SER A 160 -11.20 9.69 -5.88
C SER A 160 -10.15 8.74 -6.46
N THR A 161 -10.49 7.91 -7.44
CA THR A 161 -9.53 7.04 -8.15
C THR A 161 -8.53 7.88 -8.93
N LYS A 162 -9.00 8.94 -9.62
CA LYS A 162 -8.12 9.87 -10.32
C LYS A 162 -7.24 10.64 -9.34
N ASP A 163 -7.83 11.14 -8.25
CA ASP A 163 -7.13 11.92 -7.23
C ASP A 163 -6.06 11.08 -6.52
N PHE A 164 -6.37 9.81 -6.22
CA PHE A 164 -5.42 8.85 -5.64
C PHE A 164 -4.18 8.68 -6.54
N VAL A 165 -4.39 8.42 -7.83
CA VAL A 165 -3.30 8.26 -8.81
C VAL A 165 -2.50 9.55 -8.94
N LEU A 166 -3.16 10.70 -9.06
CA LEU A 166 -2.48 11.99 -9.21
C LEU A 166 -1.66 12.36 -7.98
N PHE A 167 -2.18 12.08 -6.78
CA PHE A 167 -1.44 12.26 -5.54
C PHE A 167 -0.20 11.36 -5.47
N THR A 168 -0.34 10.08 -5.87
CA THR A 168 0.79 9.15 -5.92
C THR A 168 1.88 9.67 -6.88
N LEU A 169 1.48 10.13 -8.07
CA LEU A 169 2.41 10.70 -9.04
C LEU A 169 3.05 12.01 -8.57
N GLU A 170 2.31 12.90 -7.91
CA GLU A 170 2.88 14.11 -7.30
C GLU A 170 3.92 13.74 -6.24
N THR A 171 3.63 12.73 -5.42
CA THR A 171 4.55 12.24 -4.39
C THR A 171 5.87 11.78 -4.97
N THR A 172 5.91 11.21 -6.19
CA THR A 172 7.18 10.80 -6.85
C THR A 172 8.17 11.95 -7.09
N THR A 173 7.69 13.20 -7.06
CA THR A 173 8.54 14.40 -7.23
C THR A 173 9.14 14.92 -5.94
N LYS A 174 8.74 14.34 -4.79
CA LYS A 174 9.21 14.73 -3.46
C LYS A 174 10.58 14.14 -3.14
N SER A 175 11.10 14.49 -1.97
CA SER A 175 12.35 13.96 -1.46
C SER A 175 12.28 12.45 -1.17
N THR A 176 13.42 11.76 -1.16
CA THR A 176 13.47 10.30 -1.02
C THR A 176 12.82 9.78 0.26
N HIS A 177 12.96 10.48 1.40
CA HIS A 177 12.29 10.06 2.65
C HIS A 177 10.77 10.25 2.60
N GLU A 178 10.27 11.26 1.87
CA GLU A 178 8.83 11.44 1.67
C GLU A 178 8.24 10.36 0.77
N VAL A 179 8.92 10.03 -0.34
CA VAL A 179 8.53 8.94 -1.23
C VAL A 179 8.57 7.60 -0.49
N ALA A 180 9.65 7.35 0.27
CA ALA A 180 9.82 6.13 1.04
C ALA A 180 8.74 5.98 2.12
N ALA A 181 8.39 7.04 2.82
CA ALA A 181 7.34 7.00 3.85
C ALA A 181 5.96 6.76 3.25
N ALA A 182 5.63 7.41 2.12
CA ALA A 182 4.38 7.16 1.41
C ALA A 182 4.30 5.71 0.91
N PHE A 183 5.39 5.21 0.31
CA PHE A 183 5.50 3.83 -0.16
C PHE A 183 5.37 2.81 0.97
N LEU A 184 6.29 2.84 1.95
CA LEU A 184 6.32 1.84 3.03
C LEU A 184 5.06 1.93 3.89
N LEU A 185 4.79 3.09 4.47
CA LEU A 185 3.78 3.20 5.53
C LEU A 185 2.38 3.45 5.00
N GLY A 186 2.28 4.05 3.81
CA GLY A 186 1.02 4.39 3.16
C GLY A 186 0.53 3.33 2.19
N ARG A 187 1.44 2.52 1.61
CA ARG A 187 1.12 1.54 0.58
C ARG A 187 1.42 0.11 1.02
N GLU A 188 2.68 -0.20 1.32
CA GLU A 188 3.21 -1.55 1.56
C GLU A 188 2.76 -2.13 2.92
N ASP A 189 3.15 -1.52 4.03
CA ASP A 189 2.95 -2.00 5.41
C ASP A 189 1.47 -2.16 5.83
N ILE A 190 0.53 -1.69 5.03
CA ILE A 190 -0.92 -1.79 5.33
C ILE A 190 -1.63 -2.79 4.41
N ILE A 191 -1.02 -3.16 3.28
CA ILE A 191 -1.61 -4.11 2.32
C ILE A 191 -1.94 -5.45 2.98
N PRO A 192 -1.05 -6.11 3.74
CA PRO A 192 -1.36 -7.44 4.31
C PRO A 192 -2.59 -7.41 5.22
N ALA A 193 -2.69 -6.42 6.11
CA ALA A 193 -3.84 -6.26 6.99
C ALA A 193 -5.13 -5.97 6.20
N MET A 194 -5.07 -5.14 5.16
CA MET A 194 -6.22 -4.86 4.30
C MET A 194 -6.65 -6.07 3.48
N PHE A 195 -5.70 -6.82 2.92
CA PHE A 195 -5.96 -8.01 2.11
C PHE A 195 -6.46 -9.17 2.94
N GLY A 196 -6.01 -9.30 4.19
CA GLY A 196 -6.61 -10.20 5.17
C GLY A 196 -8.10 -9.93 5.39
N GLN A 197 -8.52 -8.65 5.42
CA GLN A 197 -9.95 -8.30 5.49
C GLN A 197 -10.70 -8.66 4.22
N ILE A 198 -10.11 -8.46 3.05
CA ILE A 198 -10.73 -8.86 1.77
C ILE A 198 -10.92 -10.37 1.74
N LEU A 199 -9.86 -11.13 2.04
CA LEU A 199 -9.85 -12.58 2.02
C LEU A 199 -10.90 -13.15 2.99
N SER A 200 -10.97 -12.65 4.22
CA SER A 200 -11.93 -13.14 5.22
C SER A 200 -13.38 -12.95 4.81
N HIS A 201 -13.69 -11.86 4.10
CA HIS A 201 -15.05 -11.60 3.61
C HIS A 201 -15.35 -12.43 2.35
N LEU A 202 -14.36 -12.60 1.47
CA LEU A 202 -14.52 -13.45 0.29
C LEU A 202 -14.71 -14.91 0.66
N GLU A 203 -13.98 -15.47 1.64
CA GLU A 203 -14.17 -16.86 2.11
C GLU A 203 -15.57 -17.11 2.69
N SER A 204 -16.17 -16.07 3.28
CA SER A 204 -17.52 -16.15 3.86
C SER A 204 -18.65 -16.08 2.82
N SER A 205 -18.33 -15.71 1.58
CA SER A 205 -19.26 -15.62 0.46
C SER A 205 -18.88 -16.67 -0.58
N ASP A 206 -19.79 -17.51 -1.07
CA ASP A 206 -19.50 -18.55 -2.10
C ASP A 206 -19.00 -18.00 -3.47
N VAL A 207 -18.53 -16.74 -3.50
CA VAL A 207 -17.85 -15.97 -4.55
C VAL A 207 -16.42 -16.48 -4.80
N TYR A 208 -15.91 -17.38 -3.95
CA TYR A 208 -14.49 -17.76 -3.82
C TYR A 208 -13.87 -18.55 -4.99
N ALA A 209 -14.55 -18.73 -6.12
CA ALA A 209 -14.01 -19.46 -7.27
C ALA A 209 -13.11 -18.56 -8.17
N CYS A 210 -12.25 -17.71 -7.59
CA CYS A 210 -11.29 -16.88 -8.33
C CYS A 210 -9.85 -17.21 -7.93
N ASP A 211 -9.24 -18.16 -8.66
CA ASP A 211 -7.91 -18.69 -8.34
C ASP A 211 -6.84 -17.60 -8.48
N SER A 212 -6.97 -16.73 -9.49
CA SER A 212 -5.99 -15.65 -9.74
C SER A 212 -6.02 -14.58 -8.65
N LEU A 213 -7.22 -14.23 -8.14
CA LEU A 213 -7.32 -13.25 -7.04
C LEU A 213 -6.76 -13.83 -5.75
N ARG A 214 -7.06 -15.10 -5.45
CA ARG A 214 -6.52 -15.77 -4.28
C ARG A 214 -4.99 -15.79 -4.36
N LEU A 215 -4.43 -16.20 -5.50
CA LEU A 215 -2.99 -16.17 -5.72
C LEU A 215 -2.41 -14.76 -5.50
N TYR A 216 -3.02 -13.72 -6.10
CA TYR A 216 -2.60 -12.34 -5.88
C TYR A 216 -2.58 -11.95 -4.39
N LEU A 217 -3.66 -12.25 -3.66
CA LEU A 217 -3.75 -11.92 -2.22
C LEU A 217 -2.75 -12.74 -1.40
N ASP A 218 -2.60 -14.04 -1.67
CA ASP A 218 -1.65 -14.92 -1.00
C ASP A 218 -0.22 -14.41 -1.19
N ARG A 219 0.16 -13.96 -2.39
CA ARG A 219 1.48 -13.35 -2.62
C ARG A 219 1.71 -12.16 -1.69
N HIS A 220 0.74 -11.27 -1.50
CA HIS A 220 0.92 -10.08 -0.65
C HIS A 220 0.74 -10.34 0.86
N CYS A 221 0.11 -11.44 1.26
CA CYS A 221 -0.01 -11.85 2.67
C CYS A 221 1.21 -12.67 3.14
N PHE A 222 1.83 -13.43 2.23
CA PHE A 222 2.93 -14.34 2.56
C PHE A 222 4.31 -13.84 2.12
N LEU A 223 4.41 -12.83 1.24
CA LEU A 223 5.69 -12.23 0.88
C LEU A 223 6.24 -11.37 2.03
N ASP A 224 7.15 -11.98 2.77
CA ASP A 224 8.28 -11.36 3.45
C ASP A 224 8.01 -10.23 4.47
N GLU A 225 6.85 -10.20 5.15
CA GLU A 225 6.61 -9.28 6.27
C GLU A 225 7.75 -9.31 7.32
N GLU A 226 8.34 -10.50 7.56
CA GLU A 226 9.42 -10.71 8.52
C GLU A 226 10.76 -10.09 8.09
N GLN A 227 11.01 -9.93 6.78
CA GLN A 227 12.26 -9.35 6.25
C GLN A 227 12.07 -7.91 5.78
N HIS A 228 11.03 -7.64 5.00
CA HIS A 228 10.78 -6.32 4.42
C HIS A 228 10.41 -5.28 5.48
N SER A 229 9.61 -5.62 6.49
CA SER A 229 9.20 -4.63 7.51
C SER A 229 10.40 -4.10 8.34
N PRO A 230 11.30 -4.96 8.87
CA PRO A 230 12.51 -4.47 9.53
C PRO A 230 13.44 -3.68 8.61
N MET A 231 13.59 -4.10 7.36
CA MET A 231 14.40 -3.39 6.36
C MET A 231 13.79 -2.02 6.01
N GLY A 232 12.47 -1.93 5.87
CA GLY A 232 11.73 -0.69 5.64
C GLY A 232 11.88 0.30 6.79
N ARG A 233 11.73 -0.16 8.04
CA ARG A 233 12.02 0.65 9.24
C ARG A 233 13.44 1.20 9.20
N LYS A 234 14.43 0.36 8.88
CA LYS A 234 15.84 0.77 8.84
C LYS A 234 16.11 1.75 7.69
N LEU A 235 15.53 1.53 6.52
CA LEU A 235 15.59 2.44 5.38
C LEU A 235 15.09 3.84 5.78
N LEU A 236 13.90 3.94 6.37
CA LEU A 236 13.34 5.24 6.72
C LEU A 236 14.17 5.95 7.79
N LYS A 237 14.69 5.21 8.78
CA LYS A 237 15.64 5.74 9.78
C LYS A 237 16.93 6.24 9.15
N ASN A 238 17.48 5.53 8.17
CA ASN A 238 18.69 5.96 7.47
C ASN A 238 18.45 7.25 6.67
N LEU A 239 17.32 7.36 5.96
CA LEU A 239 17.00 8.54 5.16
C LEU A 239 16.73 9.78 6.01
N CYS A 240 16.00 9.63 7.11
CA CYS A 240 15.66 10.72 8.02
C CYS A 240 16.79 11.08 8.98
N GLY A 241 17.57 10.09 9.44
CA GLY A 241 18.62 10.29 10.44
C GLY A 241 18.09 10.96 11.70
N ASN A 242 18.84 11.95 12.19
CA ASN A 242 18.46 12.77 13.35
C ASN A 242 17.76 14.08 12.97
N ASP A 243 17.30 14.24 11.71
CA ASP A 243 16.70 15.48 11.21
C ASP A 243 15.19 15.51 11.50
N PRO A 244 14.70 16.38 12.41
CA PRO A 244 13.28 16.43 12.77
C PRO A 244 12.38 16.84 11.59
N LEU A 245 12.88 17.67 10.67
CA LEU A 245 12.12 18.13 9.52
C LEU A 245 11.85 16.96 8.56
N LYS A 246 12.85 16.09 8.35
CA LYS A 246 12.66 14.88 7.53
C LYS A 246 11.63 13.93 8.11
N TRP A 247 11.65 13.75 9.44
CA TRP A 247 10.64 12.93 10.12
C TRP A 247 9.23 13.51 10.01
N GLU A 248 9.08 14.84 10.11
CA GLU A 248 7.81 15.53 9.90
C GLU A 248 7.31 15.38 8.45
N GLN A 249 8.19 15.58 7.46
CA GLN A 249 7.88 15.40 6.04
C GLN A 249 7.48 13.95 5.73
N ALA A 250 8.23 12.97 6.25
CA ALA A 250 7.90 11.55 6.14
C ALA A 250 6.51 11.25 6.72
N PHE A 251 6.21 11.76 7.93
CA PHE A 251 4.90 11.60 8.55
C PHE A 251 3.78 12.19 7.66
N ASN A 252 3.95 13.43 7.19
CA ASN A 252 2.93 14.08 6.35
C ASN A 252 2.69 13.31 5.06
N SER A 253 3.75 12.86 4.39
CA SER A 253 3.67 12.08 3.15
C SER A 253 2.93 10.74 3.35
N ALA A 254 3.27 9.99 4.41
CA ALA A 254 2.58 8.75 4.76
C ALA A 254 1.11 8.99 5.17
N CYS A 255 0.86 10.01 5.98
CA CYS A 255 -0.48 10.36 6.46
C CYS A 255 -1.39 10.74 5.28
N ASP A 256 -0.91 11.54 4.34
CA ASP A 256 -1.68 11.94 3.16
C ASP A 256 -1.93 10.74 2.24
N ALA A 257 -0.95 9.85 2.02
CA ALA A 257 -1.17 8.61 1.27
C ALA A 257 -2.30 7.76 1.86
N LEU A 258 -2.36 7.63 3.19
CA LEU A 258 -3.44 6.93 3.89
C LEU A 258 -4.78 7.67 3.76
N LYS A 259 -4.82 9.01 3.82
CA LYS A 259 -6.06 9.78 3.61
C LYS A 259 -6.61 9.62 2.20
N TYR A 260 -5.76 9.68 1.18
CA TYR A 260 -6.19 9.45 -0.20
C TYR A 260 -6.71 8.02 -0.40
N ARG A 261 -6.06 7.03 0.22
CA ARG A 261 -6.55 5.64 0.23
C ARG A 261 -7.91 5.53 0.91
N HIS A 262 -8.10 6.21 2.03
CA HIS A 262 -9.38 6.23 2.73
C HIS A 262 -10.48 6.88 1.89
N SER A 263 -10.15 7.94 1.15
CA SER A 263 -11.07 8.58 0.18
C SER A 263 -11.45 7.62 -0.94
N LEU A 264 -10.48 6.90 -1.52
CA LEU A 264 -10.72 5.85 -2.51
C LEU A 264 -11.68 4.78 -1.95
N TRP A 265 -11.46 4.32 -0.73
CA TRP A 265 -12.31 3.31 -0.07
C TRP A 265 -13.74 3.79 0.19
N ASN A 266 -13.91 5.05 0.60
CA ASN A 266 -15.23 5.67 0.73
C ASN A 266 -15.98 5.65 -0.61
N ASP A 267 -15.31 6.00 -1.70
CA ASP A 267 -15.93 6.03 -3.03
C ASP A 267 -16.22 4.66 -3.60
N VAL A 268 -15.33 3.69 -3.38
CA VAL A 268 -15.58 2.29 -3.77
C VAL A 268 -16.81 1.76 -3.05
N ALA A 269 -16.94 2.00 -1.73
CA ALA A 269 -18.12 1.62 -0.97
C ALA A 269 -19.40 2.28 -1.52
N ARG A 270 -19.35 3.58 -1.89
CA ARG A 270 -20.46 4.28 -2.53
C ARG A 270 -20.80 3.71 -3.92
N SER A 271 -19.79 3.36 -4.71
CA SER A 271 -19.96 2.76 -6.05
C SER A 271 -20.64 1.39 -5.97
N ILE A 272 -20.24 0.54 -5.02
CA ILE A 272 -20.88 -0.76 -4.76
C ILE A 272 -22.36 -0.55 -4.41
N GLN A 273 -22.66 0.35 -3.48
CA GLN A 273 -24.06 0.64 -3.09
C GLN A 273 -24.91 1.17 -4.26
N LYS A 274 -24.33 2.05 -5.09
CA LYS A 274 -25.02 2.61 -6.26
C LYS A 274 -25.33 1.54 -7.31
N ARG A 275 -24.37 0.64 -7.58
CA ARG A 275 -24.54 -0.45 -8.54
C ARG A 275 -25.58 -1.46 -8.07
N ARG A 276 -25.58 -1.83 -6.79
CA ARG A 276 -26.64 -2.65 -6.15
C ARG A 276 -28.04 -2.08 -6.39
N LYS A 277 -28.26 -0.81 -6.02
CA LYS A 277 -29.56 -0.15 -6.23
C LYS A 277 -30.00 -0.15 -7.68
N SER A 278 -29.05 -0.01 -8.61
CA SER A 278 -29.35 -0.01 -10.06
C SER A 278 -29.74 -1.41 -10.57
N GLU A 279 -29.16 -2.48 -10.02
CA GLU A 279 -29.51 -3.86 -10.37
C GLU A 279 -30.85 -4.29 -9.75
N GLU A 280 -31.13 -3.89 -8.51
CA GLU A 280 -32.43 -4.09 -7.85
C GLU A 280 -33.56 -3.42 -8.63
N GLN A 281 -33.36 -2.17 -9.07
CA GLN A 281 -34.35 -1.44 -9.88
C GLN A 281 -34.60 -2.10 -11.24
N LYS A 282 -33.58 -2.70 -11.86
CA LYS A 282 -33.75 -3.46 -13.12
C LYS A 282 -34.48 -4.78 -12.90
N SER A 283 -34.29 -5.41 -11.74
CA SER A 283 -34.89 -6.70 -11.39
C SER A 283 -36.35 -6.57 -10.92
N GLY A 284 -36.73 -5.42 -10.35
CA GLY A 284 -38.08 -5.12 -9.88
C GLY A 284 -39.07 -4.57 -10.93
N VAL A 285 -38.69 -4.55 -12.21
CA VAL A 285 -39.54 -4.12 -13.34
C VAL A 285 -40.05 -5.32 -14.17
N SER A 286 -39.94 -6.54 -13.62
CA SER A 286 -40.51 -7.78 -14.18
C SER A 286 -41.96 -7.96 -13.76
#